data_AF-A0A2G0Q436-F1
#
_entry.id   AF-A0A2G0Q436-F1
#
_cell.length_a   1.000
_cell.length_b   1.000
_cell.length_c   1.000
_cell.angle_alpha   90.00
_cell.angle_beta   90.00
_cell.angle_gamma   90.00
#
_symmetry.space_group_name_H-M   'P 1'
#
loop_
_entity.id
_entity.type
_entity.pdbx_description
1 polymer ?
#
loop_
_entity_poly.entity_id
_entity_poly.type
_entity_poly.pdbx_seq_one_letter_code
_entity_poly.pdbx_strand_id
1 'polypeptide(L)' 'MLSNRAARRLLGMPYKLSNSKRNVKVSLINLSSSDSTHQVPEHLSHSSFVAMKRDAASGKVTYHAGNAFYPEFLNIHR' A
#
# COMPACT_ATOMS: atom_id res chain seq x y z
N MET A 1 9.76 18.37 -11.66
CA MET A 1 10.14 16.94 -11.60
C MET A 1 9.28 16.23 -10.54
N LEU A 2 8.75 15.05 -10.84
CA LEU A 2 8.03 14.26 -9.82
C LEU A 2 9.03 13.74 -8.78
N SER A 3 8.63 13.75 -7.50
CA SER A 3 9.44 13.08 -6.47
C SER A 3 9.43 11.57 -6.69
N ASN A 4 10.53 10.88 -6.33
CA ASN A 4 10.61 9.42 -6.40
C ASN A 4 9.45 8.71 -5.68
N ARG A 5 8.92 9.34 -4.62
CA ARG A 5 7.75 8.90 -3.89
C ARG A 5 6.48 8.94 -4.75
N ALA A 6 6.24 10.05 -5.44
CA ALA A 6 5.09 10.20 -6.34
C ALA A 6 5.18 9.19 -7.49
N ALA A 7 6.36 9.04 -8.11
CA ALA A 7 6.59 8.04 -9.15
C ALA A 7 6.31 6.60 -8.65
N ARG A 8 6.81 6.24 -7.47
CA ARG A 8 6.52 4.92 -6.86
C ARG A 8 5.03 4.71 -6.61
N ARG A 9 4.29 5.73 -6.17
CA ARG A 9 2.82 5.64 -6.01
C ARG A 9 2.14 5.37 -7.35
N LEU A 10 2.53 6.04 -8.42
CA LEU A 10 1.98 5.82 -9.76
C LEU A 10 2.28 4.42 -10.31
N LEU A 11 3.40 3.81 -9.91
CA LEU A 11 3.80 2.48 -10.34
C LEU A 11 3.35 1.36 -9.39
N GLY A 12 2.55 1.67 -8.35
CA GLY A 12 2.15 0.69 -7.33
C GLY A 12 3.30 0.18 -6.45
N MET A 13 4.48 0.80 -6.56
CA MET A 13 5.68 0.38 -5.84
C MET A 13 5.65 0.80 -4.37
N PRO A 14 6.33 0.06 -3.48
CA PRO A 14 6.42 0.45 -2.08
C PRO A 14 7.19 1.76 -1.87
N TYR A 15 6.69 2.60 -0.95
CA TYR A 15 7.27 3.89 -0.61
C TYR A 15 7.20 4.18 0.90
N LYS A 16 8.04 5.10 1.40
CA LYS A 16 8.01 5.54 2.81
C LYS A 16 6.86 6.50 3.02
N LEU A 17 6.17 6.56 4.17
CA LEU A 17 5.00 7.44 4.33
C LEU A 17 5.33 8.95 4.34
N SER A 18 6.48 9.35 4.88
CA SER A 18 7.00 10.72 4.79
C SER A 18 8.54 10.69 4.93
N ASN A 19 9.21 11.82 4.76
CA ASN A 19 10.66 11.88 4.95
C ASN A 19 11.07 11.72 6.42
N SER A 20 10.23 12.21 7.35
CA SER A 20 10.41 12.07 8.80
C SER A 20 10.09 10.66 9.30
N LYS A 21 9.13 9.96 8.69
CA LYS A 21 8.72 8.60 9.08
C LYS A 21 9.46 7.53 8.28
N ARG A 22 10.79 7.50 8.43
CA ARG A 22 11.68 6.60 7.65
C ARG A 22 11.39 5.11 7.87
N ASN A 23 10.86 4.77 9.05
CA ASN A 23 10.54 3.41 9.48
C ASN A 23 9.15 2.96 9.01
N VAL A 24 8.31 3.88 8.51
CA VAL A 24 6.96 3.55 8.04
C VAL A 24 6.98 3.40 6.53
N LYS A 25 6.75 2.17 6.06
CA LYS A 25 6.67 1.82 4.64
C LYS A 25 5.24 1.42 4.30
N VAL A 26 4.77 1.92 3.16
CA VAL A 26 3.49 1.54 2.57
C VAL A 26 3.77 0.73 1.31
N SER A 27 3.06 -0.37 1.14
CA SER A 27 3.09 -1.23 -0.05
C SER A 27 1.67 -1.58 -0.47
N LEU A 28 1.48 -1.81 -1.75
CA LEU A 28 0.22 -2.31 -2.29
C LEU A 28 0.25 -3.83 -2.33
N ILE A 29 -0.83 -4.46 -1.92
CA ILE A 29 -1.06 -5.90 -1.97
C ILE A 29 -2.21 -6.14 -2.94
N ASN A 30 -2.01 -7.06 -3.88
CA ASN A 30 -3.08 -7.58 -4.72
C ASN A 30 -3.66 -8.83 -4.07
N LEU A 31 -4.92 -8.77 -3.64
CA LEU A 31 -5.64 -9.89 -3.02
C LEU A 31 -6.12 -10.92 -4.04
N SER A 32 -6.21 -10.57 -5.32
CA SER A 32 -6.57 -11.52 -6.37
C SER A 32 -5.38 -12.37 -6.83
N SER A 33 -4.18 -12.09 -6.34
CA SER A 33 -2.99 -12.89 -6.63
C SER A 33 -2.95 -14.08 -5.67
N SER A 34 -2.79 -15.29 -6.22
CA SER A 34 -2.73 -16.55 -5.47
C SER A 34 -1.64 -16.60 -4.38
N ASP A 35 -0.69 -15.66 -4.42
CA ASP A 35 0.42 -15.55 -3.46
C ASP A 35 0.09 -14.70 -2.22
N SER A 36 -1.10 -14.12 -2.11
CA SER A 36 -1.45 -13.27 -0.97
C SER A 36 -1.80 -14.10 0.28
N THR A 37 -0.78 -14.50 1.04
CA THR A 37 -0.91 -15.17 2.36
C THR A 37 -1.31 -14.21 3.49
N HIS A 38 -1.65 -12.97 3.18
CA HIS A 38 -1.95 -11.95 4.16
C HIS A 38 -3.37 -12.09 4.71
N GLN A 39 -3.50 -12.29 6.02
CA GLN A 39 -4.78 -12.15 6.71
C GLN A 39 -5.18 -10.68 6.75
N VAL A 40 -5.95 -10.27 5.74
CA VAL A 40 -6.52 -8.93 5.64
C VAL A 40 -7.87 -8.90 6.37
N PRO A 41 -8.19 -7.80 7.07
CA PRO A 41 -9.50 -7.66 7.72
C PRO A 41 -10.67 -7.85 6.76
N GLU A 42 -11.76 -8.45 7.25
CA GLU A 42 -12.93 -8.84 6.45
C GLU A 42 -13.55 -7.67 5.66
N HIS A 43 -13.63 -6.48 6.27
CA HIS A 43 -14.14 -5.28 5.61
C HIS A 43 -13.29 -4.80 4.41
N LEU A 44 -12.05 -5.27 4.27
CA LEU A 44 -11.18 -4.99 3.12
C LEU A 44 -11.03 -6.19 2.17
N SER A 45 -11.62 -7.34 2.51
CA SER A 45 -11.50 -8.58 1.72
C SER A 45 -12.17 -8.48 0.34
N HIS A 46 -13.18 -7.63 0.20
CA HIS A 46 -13.88 -7.40 -1.07
C HIS A 46 -13.12 -6.51 -2.05
N SER A 47 -12.00 -5.90 -1.64
CA SER A 47 -11.19 -5.05 -2.50
C SER A 47 -10.13 -5.87 -3.24
N SER A 48 -9.97 -5.69 -4.55
CA SER A 48 -8.89 -6.35 -5.31
C SER A 48 -7.50 -5.93 -4.84
N PHE A 49 -7.35 -4.67 -4.41
CA PHE A 49 -6.09 -4.12 -3.93
C PHE A 49 -6.23 -3.49 -2.55
N VAL A 50 -5.26 -3.78 -1.67
CA VAL A 50 -5.20 -3.29 -0.30
C VAL A 50 -3.84 -2.68 -0.03
N ALA A 51 -3.82 -1.52 0.64
CA ALA A 51 -2.59 -0.89 1.05
C ALA A 51 -2.17 -1.40 2.44
N MET A 52 -0.97 -1.98 2.52
CA MET A 52 -0.35 -2.37 3.78
C MET A 52 0.63 -1.30 4.23
N LYS A 53 0.39 -0.75 5.42
CA LYS A 53 1.30 0.14 6.12
C LYS A 53 2.01 -0.66 7.22
N ARG A 54 3.33 -0.78 7.09
CA ARG A 54 4.22 -1.43 8.05
C ARG A 54 5.09 -0.38 8.73
N ASP A 55 5.07 -0.38 10.06
CA ASP A 55 6.00 0.40 10.86
C ASP A 55 7.10 -0.51 11.40
N ALA A 56 8.33 -0.30 10.94
CA ALA A 56 9.48 -1.08 11.35
C ALA A 56 9.91 -0.79 12.79
N ALA A 57 9.53 0.37 13.36
CA ALA A 57 9.88 0.70 14.74
C ALA A 57 9.04 -0.06 15.76
N SER A 58 7.74 -0.21 15.50
CA SER A 58 6.79 -0.90 16.38
C SER A 58 6.48 -2.34 15.95
N GLY A 59 6.93 -2.75 14.76
CA GLY A 59 6.53 -4.01 14.12
C GLY A 59 5.06 -4.04 13.69
N LYS A 60 4.30 -2.95 13.91
CA LYS A 60 2.86 -2.92 13.67
C LYS A 60 2.57 -2.87 12.18
N VAL A 61 1.70 -3.78 11.72
CA VAL A 61 1.14 -3.79 10.37
C VAL A 61 -0.32 -3.37 10.44
N THR A 62 -0.71 -2.45 9.57
CA THR A 62 -2.10 -2.01 9.42
C THR A 62 -2.48 -2.06 7.96
N TYR A 63 -3.71 -2.49 7.68
CA TYR A 63 -4.27 -2.58 6.34
C TYR A 63 -5.28 -1.46 6.14
N HIS A 64 -5.30 -0.92 4.91
CA HIS A 64 -6.15 0.19 4.52
C HIS A 64 -6.63 -0.05 3.09
N ALA A 65 -7.74 0.57 2.72
CA ALA A 65 -8.19 0.57 1.33
C ALA A 65 -7.07 1.08 0.41
N GLY A 66 -6.89 0.43 -0.75
CA GLY A 66 -5.78 0.78 -1.65
C GLY A 66 -5.80 2.25 -2.09
N ASN A 67 -6.99 2.83 -2.26
CA ASN A 67 -7.19 4.23 -2.64
C ASN A 67 -6.67 5.25 -1.60
N ALA A 68 -6.57 4.87 -0.32
CA ALA A 68 -6.05 5.74 0.73
C ALA A 68 -4.58 6.12 0.49
N PHE A 69 -3.81 5.22 -0.13
CA PHE A 69 -2.38 5.40 -0.35
C PHE A 69 -1.96 5.36 -1.82
N TYR A 70 -2.76 4.77 -2.70
CA TYR A 70 -2.47 4.59 -4.13
C TYR A 70 -3.69 5.00 -5.00
N PRO A 71 -4.25 6.21 -4.85
CA PRO A 71 -5.45 6.59 -5.59
C PRO A 71 -5.22 6.57 -7.11
N GLU A 72 -4.13 7.18 -7.58
CA GLU A 72 -3.84 7.28 -9.02
C GLU A 72 -3.53 5.92 -9.67
N PHE A 73 -2.79 5.05 -8.99
CA PHE A 73 -2.50 3.71 -9.50
C PHE A 73 -3.78 2.91 -9.71
N LEU A 74 -4.71 2.97 -8.75
CA LEU A 74 -5.96 2.24 -8.87
C LEU A 74 -6.88 2.83 -9.92
N ASN A 75 -6.83 4.14 -10.18
CA ASN A 75 -7.57 4.73 -11.30
C ASN A 75 -7.08 4.24 -12.66
N ILE A 76 -5.77 3.96 -12.80
CA ILE A 76 -5.18 3.47 -14.05
C ILE A 76 -5.47 1.97 -14.25
N HIS A 77 -5.55 1.20 -13.18
CA HIS A 77 -5.65 -0.27 -13.20
C HIS A 77 -7.03 -0.79 -12.76
N ARG A 78 -8.09 0.01 -12.94
CA ARG A 78 -9.49 -0.37 -12.68
C ARG A 78 -10.14 -0.95 -13.92
#